data_AF-A0A4Q7AQ32-F1
#
_entry.id   AF-A0A4Q7AQ32-F1
#
_cell.length_a   1.000
_cell.length_b   1.000
_cell.length_c   1.000
_cell.angle_alpha   90.00
_cell.angle_beta   90.00
_cell.angle_gamma   90.00
#
_symmetry.space_group_name_H-M   'P 1'
#
loop_
_entity.id
_entity.type
_entity.pdbx_description
1 polymer ?
#
loop_
_entity_poly.entity_id
_entity_poly.type
_entity_poly.pdbx_seq_one_letter_code
_entity_poly.pdbx_strand_id
1 'polypeptide(L)'
;MKKTLLAISLSCLLAACGSDSSDDSSNPPSSNLKTGVLTDGPVSNVRYETSSGVKGSTNVKGEFQYNSGDSVTFYLGDIKLGSAAAQAHITPIELSSVESIRTNLLILLQSLDSDHDHSNGITISDAVIAALKDKTINLSLPTESFVQDATLLQVLQNSGLTLVSEDTAKSNFFNSFIQDSTGAWLYEDKTNNIKVVLYIEGKAPNSSDLNVFNFTFGQIGAADDSGQSGIEQGQLSWNAVNGNLSRIQDFEVDTNGEWGFSNPSAAASLQYGSTADTLVFKEGDQSFSFKRVNNISGSLAGSWQSGSQLATFFSDGSYIHIETAANDCEYAGIESGTYTAANGSLKAAGFAYDTNGCAGLVDSSYNPPSLDTFSYLINGSTAVIQYENEDPRVFTRF
;
A
#
# COMPACT_ATOMS: atom_id res chain seq x y z
N MET A 1 -2.26 7.53 -33.08
CA MET A 1 -0.91 7.01 -33.45
C MET A 1 -0.11 6.83 -32.17
N LYS A 2 0.16 5.58 -31.78
CA LYS A 2 0.85 5.21 -30.53
C LYS A 2 2.25 5.81 -30.51
N LYS A 3 2.57 6.64 -29.52
CA LYS A 3 3.92 7.18 -29.33
C LYS A 3 4.75 6.15 -28.57
N THR A 4 5.60 5.45 -29.31
CA THR A 4 6.57 4.48 -28.80
C THR A 4 7.74 5.19 -28.11
N LEU A 5 8.22 4.60 -27.01
CA LEU A 5 9.36 5.07 -26.20
C LEU A 5 10.65 5.31 -27.00
N LEU A 6 11.36 6.38 -26.65
CA LEU A 6 12.79 6.53 -26.93
C LEU A 6 13.56 6.37 -25.61
N ALA A 7 14.23 5.22 -25.45
CA ALA A 7 15.19 4.98 -24.36
C ALA A 7 16.51 5.68 -24.69
N ILE A 8 17.03 6.49 -23.76
CA ILE A 8 18.38 7.06 -23.86
C ILE A 8 19.21 6.53 -22.68
N SER A 9 20.30 5.86 -23.03
CA SER A 9 21.27 5.28 -22.11
C SER A 9 22.08 6.36 -21.38
N LEU A 10 22.23 6.16 -20.08
CA LEU A 10 23.03 7.00 -19.20
C LEU A 10 24.50 6.59 -19.33
N SER A 11 25.33 7.46 -19.94
CA SER A 11 26.77 7.26 -20.04
C SER A 11 27.47 7.89 -18.83
N CYS A 12 28.14 7.06 -18.04
CA CYS A 12 28.96 7.45 -16.91
C CYS A 12 30.18 8.27 -17.36
N LEU A 13 30.37 9.46 -16.78
CA LEU A 13 31.65 10.16 -16.77
C LEU A 13 32.28 10.00 -15.39
N LEU A 14 33.38 9.25 -15.33
CA LEU A 14 34.29 9.22 -14.19
C LEU A 14 35.11 10.50 -14.18
N ALA A 15 34.97 11.30 -13.12
CA ALA A 15 35.95 12.31 -12.73
C ALA A 15 36.58 11.87 -11.41
N ALA A 16 37.86 11.50 -11.49
CA ALA A 16 38.73 11.22 -10.36
C ALA A 16 39.38 12.53 -9.87
N CYS A 17 39.18 12.83 -8.59
CA CYS A 17 40.03 13.64 -7.70
C CYS A 17 39.63 13.17 -6.28
N GLY A 18 40.49 12.72 -5.36
CA GLY A 18 41.88 13.08 -5.16
C GLY A 18 41.99 14.11 -4.03
N SER A 19 41.80 13.71 -2.77
CA SER A 19 42.34 14.45 -1.62
C SER A 19 42.46 13.55 -0.38
N ASP A 20 43.69 13.49 0.10
CA ASP A 20 44.19 12.80 1.28
C ASP A 20 44.08 13.74 2.49
N SER A 21 43.56 13.26 3.63
CA SER A 21 43.66 13.92 4.94
C SER A 21 43.29 12.92 6.03
N SER A 22 44.30 12.51 6.79
CA SER A 22 44.19 11.64 7.95
C SER A 22 43.63 12.41 9.14
N ASP A 23 42.51 11.97 9.70
CA ASP A 23 42.15 12.24 11.10
C ASP A 23 41.45 11.02 11.68
N ASP A 24 42.12 10.43 12.67
CA ASP A 24 41.72 9.26 13.42
C ASP A 24 40.70 9.67 14.50
N SER A 25 39.43 9.58 14.14
CA SER A 25 38.33 9.59 15.11
C SER A 25 37.47 8.36 14.87
N SER A 26 37.67 7.34 15.72
CA SER A 26 36.88 6.11 15.74
C SER A 26 35.42 6.39 16.13
N ASN A 27 34.63 6.87 15.18
CA ASN A 27 33.19 6.64 15.20
C ASN A 27 32.99 5.13 14.96
N PRO A 28 32.19 4.42 15.77
CA PRO A 28 31.81 3.06 15.41
C PRO A 28 31.18 3.10 14.02
N PRO A 29 31.49 2.14 13.13
CA PRO A 29 30.95 2.15 11.77
C PRO A 29 29.43 2.20 11.90
N SER A 30 28.83 3.30 11.44
CA SER A 30 27.38 3.40 11.31
C SER A 30 26.97 2.26 10.39
N SER A 31 26.38 1.20 10.94
CA SER A 31 25.95 0.07 10.12
C SER A 31 24.94 0.61 9.12
N ASN A 32 25.22 0.51 7.82
CA ASN A 32 24.30 0.89 6.74
C ASN A 32 23.14 -0.11 6.58
N LEU A 33 22.76 -0.78 7.68
CA LEU A 33 21.72 -1.79 7.71
C LEU A 33 20.37 -1.11 7.52
N LYS A 34 19.61 -1.64 6.57
CA LYS A 34 18.21 -1.34 6.37
C LYS A 34 17.37 -2.33 7.18
N THR A 35 16.16 -1.90 7.51
CA THR A 35 15.14 -2.76 8.14
C THR A 35 14.13 -3.16 7.09
N GLY A 36 13.77 -4.45 7.07
CA GLY A 36 12.66 -5.00 6.30
C GLY A 36 11.73 -5.76 7.23
N VAL A 37 10.53 -6.08 6.77
CA VAL A 37 9.52 -6.81 7.53
C VAL A 37 9.14 -8.08 6.80
N LEU A 38 9.22 -9.23 7.46
CA LEU A 38 8.56 -10.46 7.02
C LEU A 38 7.10 -10.41 7.47
N THR A 39 6.16 -10.40 6.52
CA THR A 39 4.73 -10.23 6.83
C THR A 39 3.83 -11.18 6.04
N ASP A 40 3.05 -11.94 6.79
CA ASP A 40 1.72 -12.48 6.49
C ASP A 40 0.84 -11.95 7.64
N GLY A 41 0.90 -10.65 7.93
CA GLY A 41 0.92 -10.19 9.33
C GLY A 41 2.34 -10.30 9.89
N PRO A 42 2.82 -9.34 10.70
CA PRO A 42 4.20 -9.35 11.20
C PRO A 42 4.60 -10.70 11.81
N VAL A 43 5.59 -11.38 11.22
CA VAL A 43 5.97 -12.74 11.64
C VAL A 43 7.21 -12.69 12.52
N SER A 44 7.07 -13.03 13.79
CA SER A 44 8.16 -12.98 14.76
C SER A 44 8.86 -14.34 14.96
N ASN A 45 10.11 -14.28 15.44
CA ASN A 45 10.96 -15.43 15.74
C ASN A 45 11.31 -16.35 14.55
N VAL A 46 11.34 -15.80 13.33
CA VAL A 46 11.81 -16.49 12.13
C VAL A 46 13.28 -16.19 11.91
N ARG A 47 14.11 -17.23 11.82
CA ARG A 47 15.55 -17.07 11.58
C ARG A 47 15.78 -16.59 10.14
N TYR A 48 16.68 -15.62 9.95
CA TYR A 48 17.08 -15.16 8.63
C TYR A 48 18.59 -15.13 8.46
N GLU A 49 19.03 -15.26 7.21
CA GLU A 49 20.42 -15.09 6.79
C GLU A 49 20.47 -14.38 5.43
N THR A 50 21.30 -13.34 5.35
CA THR A 50 21.51 -12.56 4.12
C THR A 50 22.79 -12.99 3.40
N SER A 51 22.88 -12.68 2.10
CA SER A 51 24.08 -12.91 1.27
C SER A 51 25.34 -12.21 1.79
N SER A 52 25.20 -11.08 2.49
CA SER A 52 26.31 -10.35 3.11
C SER A 52 26.69 -10.89 4.50
N GLY A 53 25.97 -11.90 5.02
CA GLY A 53 26.27 -12.54 6.30
C GLY A 53 25.56 -11.94 7.51
N VAL A 54 24.64 -10.98 7.33
CA VAL A 54 23.73 -10.54 8.40
C VAL A 54 22.79 -11.68 8.75
N LYS A 55 22.71 -12.03 10.03
CA LYS A 55 21.88 -13.12 10.56
C LYS A 55 21.13 -12.65 11.81
N GLY A 56 19.97 -13.23 12.04
CA GLY A 56 19.19 -12.97 13.25
C GLY A 56 17.87 -13.72 13.22
N SER A 57 16.95 -13.30 14.09
CA SER A 57 15.54 -13.67 14.03
C SER A 57 14.69 -12.41 13.88
N THR A 58 13.55 -12.53 13.21
CA THR A 58 12.57 -11.43 13.13
C THR A 58 12.06 -11.08 14.53
N ASN A 59 11.89 -9.79 14.81
CA ASN A 59 11.36 -9.34 16.10
C ASN A 59 9.81 -9.38 16.12
N VAL A 60 9.19 -8.88 17.19
CA VAL A 60 7.72 -8.84 17.36
C VAL A 60 6.98 -8.04 16.27
N LYS A 61 7.70 -7.17 15.54
CA LYS A 61 7.18 -6.42 14.38
C LYS A 61 7.55 -7.07 13.05
N GLY A 62 8.05 -8.31 13.06
CA GLY A 62 8.53 -9.01 11.87
C GLY A 62 9.83 -8.44 11.29
N GLU A 63 10.51 -7.53 11.99
CA GLU A 63 11.63 -6.78 11.43
C GLU A 63 12.90 -7.65 11.34
N PHE A 64 13.60 -7.58 10.20
CA PHE A 64 14.92 -8.15 9.96
C PHE A 64 15.88 -7.08 9.40
N GLN A 65 17.19 -7.30 9.54
CA GLN A 65 18.23 -6.37 9.07
C GLN A 65 18.93 -6.90 7.82
N TYR A 66 19.25 -6.01 6.88
CA TYR A 66 19.95 -6.37 5.64
C TYR A 66 20.74 -5.20 5.06
N ASN A 67 21.70 -5.47 4.18
CA ASN A 67 22.39 -4.46 3.38
C ASN A 67 21.72 -4.30 2.00
N SER A 68 21.81 -3.12 1.40
CA SER A 68 21.25 -2.87 0.06
C SER A 68 21.85 -3.84 -0.97
N GLY A 69 20.98 -4.52 -1.72
CA GLY A 69 21.38 -5.51 -2.72
C GLY A 69 21.51 -6.94 -2.18
N ASP A 70 21.26 -7.17 -0.88
CA ASP A 70 21.23 -8.52 -0.33
C ASP A 70 20.09 -9.36 -0.91
N SER A 71 20.33 -10.67 -0.98
CA SER A 71 19.26 -11.66 -0.89
C SER A 71 19.12 -12.12 0.56
N VAL A 72 17.91 -12.40 1.02
CA VAL A 72 17.63 -12.93 2.36
C VAL A 72 16.93 -14.29 2.25
N THR A 73 17.28 -15.21 3.14
CA THR A 73 16.61 -16.52 3.27
C THR A 73 16.06 -16.69 4.68
N PHE A 74 14.81 -17.13 4.78
CA PHE A 74 14.10 -17.32 6.04
C PHE A 74 13.92 -18.80 6.38
N TYR A 75 13.92 -19.11 7.68
CA TYR A 75 13.87 -20.46 8.23
C TYR A 75 13.03 -20.55 9.51
N LEU A 76 12.29 -21.64 9.65
CA LEU A 76 11.70 -22.10 10.92
C LEU A 76 12.45 -23.34 11.41
N GLY A 77 13.25 -23.19 12.46
CA GLY A 77 14.24 -24.22 12.81
C GLY A 77 15.19 -24.46 11.63
N ASP A 78 15.14 -25.66 11.06
CA ASP A 78 15.92 -26.06 9.87
C ASP A 78 15.10 -26.07 8.57
N ILE A 79 13.80 -25.75 8.65
CA ILE A 79 12.91 -25.71 7.48
C ILE A 79 13.08 -24.38 6.77
N LYS A 80 13.53 -24.43 5.50
CA LYS A 80 13.62 -23.26 4.63
C LYS A 80 12.22 -22.82 4.20
N LEU A 81 11.85 -21.57 4.51
CA LEU A 81 10.60 -20.97 4.04
C LEU A 81 10.71 -20.47 2.61
N GLY A 82 11.84 -19.84 2.28
CA GLY A 82 12.09 -19.28 0.96
C GLY A 82 13.25 -18.28 0.96
N SER A 83 13.58 -17.80 -0.22
CA SER A 83 14.63 -16.79 -0.43
C SER A 83 14.10 -15.70 -1.36
N ALA A 84 14.42 -14.44 -1.09
CA ALA A 84 14.01 -13.30 -1.90
C ALA A 84 15.11 -12.22 -1.93
N ALA A 85 14.98 -11.25 -2.83
CA ALA A 85 15.73 -10.00 -2.69
C ALA A 85 15.30 -9.31 -1.38
N ALA A 86 16.27 -8.86 -0.59
CA ALA A 86 16.00 -8.19 0.67
C ALA A 86 15.44 -6.78 0.37
N GLN A 87 14.27 -6.50 0.92
CA GLN A 87 13.51 -5.28 0.67
C GLN A 87 12.64 -4.93 1.89
N ALA A 88 11.92 -3.80 1.83
CA ALA A 88 11.17 -3.30 2.98
C ALA A 88 10.05 -4.24 3.46
N HIS A 89 9.40 -4.95 2.54
CA HIS A 89 8.37 -5.93 2.85
C HIS A 89 8.63 -7.23 2.09
N ILE A 90 8.61 -8.35 2.80
CA ILE A 90 8.68 -9.68 2.23
C ILE A 90 7.46 -10.45 2.72
N THR A 91 6.66 -10.92 1.77
CA THR A 91 5.50 -11.76 2.01
C THR A 91 5.75 -13.13 1.39
N PRO A 92 4.86 -14.12 1.59
CA PRO A 92 4.93 -15.38 0.85
C PRO A 92 5.01 -15.20 -0.67
N ILE A 93 4.46 -14.11 -1.24
CA ILE A 93 4.52 -13.81 -2.68
C ILE A 93 5.96 -13.67 -3.17
N GLU A 94 6.84 -13.03 -2.38
CA GLU A 94 8.26 -12.85 -2.70
C GLU A 94 9.09 -14.11 -2.45
N LEU A 95 8.67 -14.98 -1.54
CA LEU A 95 9.44 -16.15 -1.11
C LEU A 95 9.40 -17.32 -2.10
N SER A 96 8.43 -17.33 -3.01
CA SER A 96 8.27 -18.36 -4.03
C SER A 96 7.55 -17.80 -5.26
N SER A 97 7.86 -18.32 -6.45
CA SER A 97 7.07 -18.07 -7.67
C SER A 97 5.91 -19.04 -7.86
N VAL A 98 5.80 -20.08 -7.02
CA VAL A 98 4.82 -21.16 -7.14
C VAL A 98 3.68 -20.94 -6.16
N GLU A 99 2.46 -20.76 -6.67
CA GLU A 99 1.26 -20.44 -5.88
C GLU A 99 0.97 -21.46 -4.77
N SER A 100 1.10 -22.77 -5.03
CA SER A 100 0.88 -23.80 -4.01
C SER A 100 1.87 -23.71 -2.84
N ILE A 101 3.13 -23.35 -3.10
CA ILE A 101 4.13 -23.12 -2.04
C ILE A 101 3.73 -21.90 -1.20
N ARG A 102 3.23 -20.83 -1.81
CA ARG A 102 2.76 -19.63 -1.10
C ARG A 102 1.56 -19.96 -0.21
N THR A 103 0.59 -20.72 -0.72
CA THR A 103 -0.54 -21.21 0.07
C THR A 103 -0.07 -22.05 1.27
N ASN A 104 0.86 -22.99 1.04
CA ASN A 104 1.40 -23.82 2.13
C ASN A 104 2.20 -22.99 3.15
N LEU A 105 2.87 -21.92 2.72
CA LEU A 105 3.53 -20.97 3.63
C LEU A 105 2.52 -20.24 4.53
N LEU A 106 1.42 -19.72 3.96
CA LEU A 106 0.35 -19.08 4.74
C LEU A 106 -0.21 -20.06 5.79
N ILE A 107 -0.56 -21.28 5.36
CA ILE A 107 -1.07 -22.32 6.26
C ILE A 107 -0.04 -22.66 7.35
N LEU A 108 1.22 -22.84 7.00
CA LEU A 108 2.28 -23.20 7.95
C LEU A 108 2.45 -22.11 9.02
N LEU A 109 2.63 -20.86 8.60
CA LEU A 109 2.94 -19.75 9.50
C LEU A 109 1.79 -19.52 10.48
N GLN A 110 0.56 -19.46 9.98
CA GLN A 110 -0.61 -19.19 10.80
C GLN A 110 -1.02 -20.37 11.68
N SER A 111 -0.76 -21.61 11.26
CA SER A 111 -1.00 -22.78 12.13
C SER A 111 -0.02 -22.86 13.30
N LEU A 112 1.18 -22.28 13.14
CA LEU A 112 2.22 -22.26 14.17
C LEU A 112 2.17 -21.01 15.07
N ASP A 113 1.19 -20.14 14.85
CA ASP A 113 0.95 -18.95 15.66
C ASP A 113 0.53 -19.33 17.08
N SER A 114 1.19 -18.76 18.08
CA SER A 114 1.11 -19.23 19.47
C SER A 114 -0.24 -19.02 20.15
N ASP A 115 -1.02 -18.04 19.70
CA ASP A 115 -2.34 -17.70 20.26
C ASP A 115 -3.49 -17.89 19.27
N HIS A 116 -3.19 -18.30 18.03
CA HIS A 116 -4.14 -18.43 16.92
C HIS A 116 -4.92 -17.14 16.60
N ASP A 117 -4.39 -15.96 16.96
CA ASP A 117 -4.97 -14.66 16.66
C ASP A 117 -4.10 -13.87 15.69
N HIS A 118 -4.31 -14.15 14.40
CA HIS A 118 -3.62 -13.49 13.30
C HIS A 118 -3.72 -11.95 13.31
N SER A 119 -4.78 -11.39 13.92
CA SER A 119 -5.01 -9.94 13.90
C SER A 119 -3.95 -9.14 14.68
N ASN A 120 -3.17 -9.82 15.52
CA ASN A 120 -2.10 -9.22 16.31
C ASN A 120 -0.68 -9.56 15.80
N GLY A 121 -0.59 -10.24 14.65
CA GLY A 121 0.66 -10.74 14.07
C GLY A 121 0.75 -12.26 14.16
N ILE A 122 1.94 -12.82 13.87
CA ILE A 122 2.22 -14.26 13.99
C ILE A 122 3.41 -14.43 14.94
N THR A 123 3.19 -15.13 16.04
CA THR A 123 4.23 -15.39 17.04
C THR A 123 4.61 -16.85 17.08
N ILE A 124 5.83 -17.16 16.61
CA ILE A 124 6.35 -18.53 16.66
C ILE A 124 7.10 -18.75 17.97
N SER A 125 6.61 -19.65 18.81
CA SER A 125 7.23 -19.94 20.11
C SER A 125 8.58 -20.66 19.99
N ASP A 126 9.48 -20.45 20.96
CA ASP A 126 10.76 -21.17 21.03
C ASP A 126 10.56 -22.70 21.12
N ALA A 127 9.47 -23.15 21.74
CA ALA A 127 9.11 -24.55 21.82
C ALA A 127 8.81 -25.14 20.42
N VAL A 128 8.09 -24.40 19.57
CA VAL A 128 7.84 -24.76 18.17
C VAL A 128 9.16 -24.79 17.38
N ILE A 129 10.00 -23.76 17.52
CA ILE A 129 11.31 -23.73 16.85
C ILE A 129 12.18 -24.94 17.24
N ALA A 130 12.21 -25.29 18.53
CA ALA A 130 12.92 -26.45 19.02
C ALA A 130 12.34 -27.77 18.48
N ALA A 131 11.01 -27.87 18.36
CA ALA A 131 10.33 -29.05 17.83
C ALA A 131 10.57 -29.26 16.32
N LEU A 132 10.83 -28.18 15.58
CA LEU A 132 11.13 -28.19 14.14
C LEU A 132 12.63 -28.37 13.84
N LYS A 133 13.49 -28.40 14.86
CA LYS A 133 14.92 -28.68 14.68
C LYS A 133 15.16 -30.09 14.15
N ASP A 134 16.06 -30.23 13.18
CA ASP A 134 16.39 -31.48 12.49
C ASP A 134 15.15 -32.15 11.83
N LYS A 135 14.10 -31.36 11.53
CA LYS A 135 12.89 -31.80 10.84
C LYS A 135 12.82 -31.25 9.42
N THR A 136 11.99 -31.89 8.61
CA THR A 136 11.66 -31.45 7.26
C THR A 136 10.15 -31.35 7.11
N ILE A 137 9.69 -30.24 6.54
CA ILE A 137 8.31 -30.07 6.07
C ILE A 137 8.41 -29.69 4.60
N ASN A 138 7.76 -30.46 3.71
CA ASN A 138 7.85 -30.23 2.28
C ASN A 138 6.75 -29.27 1.80
N LEU A 139 7.08 -27.98 1.73
CA LEU A 139 6.19 -26.92 1.23
C LEU A 139 5.80 -27.08 -0.24
N SER A 140 6.48 -27.93 -1.02
CA SER A 140 6.18 -28.16 -2.44
C SER A 140 5.12 -29.23 -2.68
N LEU A 141 4.58 -29.86 -1.63
CA LEU A 141 3.46 -30.78 -1.75
C LEU A 141 2.20 -30.06 -2.26
N PRO A 142 1.30 -30.74 -3.00
CA PRO A 142 -0.05 -30.24 -3.21
C PRO A 142 -0.71 -29.89 -1.88
N THR A 143 -1.49 -28.80 -1.82
CA THR A 143 -2.04 -28.28 -0.55
C THR A 143 -2.81 -29.36 0.23
N GLU A 144 -3.62 -30.16 -0.45
CA GLU A 144 -4.37 -31.29 0.14
C GLU A 144 -3.49 -32.34 0.83
N SER A 145 -2.26 -32.52 0.35
CA SER A 145 -1.26 -33.43 0.91
C SER A 145 -0.43 -32.73 1.98
N PHE A 146 -0.13 -31.45 1.80
CA PHE A 146 0.62 -30.63 2.76
C PHE A 146 -0.09 -30.54 4.11
N VAL A 147 -1.40 -30.32 4.12
CA VAL A 147 -2.21 -30.27 5.36
C VAL A 147 -2.26 -31.60 6.11
N GLN A 148 -1.79 -32.69 5.50
CA GLN A 148 -1.67 -34.02 6.10
C GLN A 148 -0.22 -34.39 6.45
N ASP A 149 0.74 -33.46 6.31
CA ASP A 149 2.15 -33.71 6.63
C ASP A 149 2.30 -34.15 8.10
N ALA A 150 2.85 -35.35 8.31
CA ALA A 150 2.94 -35.96 9.62
C ALA A 150 3.82 -35.16 10.59
N THR A 151 4.85 -34.48 10.10
CA THR A 151 5.73 -33.65 10.93
C THR A 151 4.97 -32.42 11.41
N LEU A 152 4.28 -31.73 10.50
CA LEU A 152 3.45 -30.57 10.83
C LEU A 152 2.40 -30.94 11.88
N LEU A 153 1.59 -31.98 11.62
CA LEU A 153 0.53 -32.40 12.53
C LEU A 153 1.07 -32.80 13.91
N GLN A 154 2.23 -33.46 13.97
CA GLN A 154 2.85 -33.84 15.24
C GLN A 154 3.32 -32.62 16.04
N VAL A 155 3.90 -31.61 15.38
CA VAL A 155 4.35 -30.37 16.02
C VAL A 155 3.17 -29.57 16.55
N LEU A 156 2.10 -29.44 15.77
CA LEU A 156 0.86 -28.78 16.18
C LEU A 156 0.28 -29.47 17.42
N GLN A 157 0.13 -30.79 17.36
CA GLN A 157 -0.40 -31.58 18.47
C GLN A 157 0.43 -31.40 19.75
N ASN A 158 1.77 -31.46 19.66
CA ASN A 158 2.64 -31.33 20.83
C ASN A 158 2.67 -29.91 21.41
N SER A 159 2.33 -28.91 20.60
CA SER A 159 2.31 -27.50 21.00
C SER A 159 0.91 -27.02 21.40
N GLY A 160 -0.11 -27.89 21.35
CA GLY A 160 -1.49 -27.52 21.63
C GLY A 160 -2.11 -26.60 20.57
N LEU A 161 -1.55 -26.61 19.35
CA LEU A 161 -1.98 -25.79 18.24
C LEU A 161 -2.87 -26.58 17.28
N THR A 162 -3.72 -25.88 16.53
CA THR A 162 -4.58 -26.45 15.49
C THR A 162 -4.19 -25.98 14.10
N LEU A 163 -4.42 -26.84 13.12
CA LEU A 163 -4.19 -26.51 11.71
C LEU A 163 -5.18 -25.44 11.23
N VAL A 164 -4.66 -24.39 10.60
CA VAL A 164 -5.45 -23.35 9.93
C VAL A 164 -5.82 -23.82 8.52
N SER A 165 -7.08 -23.62 8.12
CA SER A 165 -7.55 -23.99 6.78
C SER A 165 -6.99 -23.05 5.71
N GLU A 166 -6.94 -23.51 4.46
CA GLU A 166 -6.51 -22.68 3.32
C GLU A 166 -7.33 -21.38 3.21
N ASP A 167 -8.65 -21.46 3.35
CA ASP A 167 -9.54 -20.30 3.24
C ASP A 167 -9.33 -19.32 4.39
N THR A 168 -9.16 -19.83 5.62
CA THR A 168 -8.82 -19.00 6.78
C THR A 168 -7.47 -18.32 6.57
N ALA A 169 -6.46 -19.05 6.11
CA ALA A 169 -5.11 -18.50 5.91
C ALA A 169 -5.10 -17.35 4.90
N LYS A 170 -5.79 -17.53 3.76
CA LYS A 170 -5.95 -16.48 2.74
C LYS A 170 -6.76 -15.29 3.25
N SER A 171 -7.82 -15.54 4.01
CA SER A 171 -8.69 -14.50 4.58
C SER A 171 -7.95 -13.62 5.58
N ASN A 172 -7.15 -14.26 6.44
CA ASN A 172 -6.27 -13.61 7.38
C ASN A 172 -5.24 -12.73 6.67
N PHE A 173 -4.53 -13.26 5.67
CA PHE A 173 -3.54 -12.47 4.95
C PHE A 173 -4.17 -11.28 4.21
N PHE A 174 -5.36 -11.48 3.62
CA PHE A 174 -6.15 -10.37 3.08
C PHE A 174 -6.40 -9.28 4.13
N ASN A 175 -6.86 -9.65 5.33
CA ASN A 175 -7.16 -8.66 6.38
C ASN A 175 -5.92 -7.86 6.77
N SER A 176 -4.77 -8.53 6.92
CA SER A 176 -3.48 -7.89 7.23
C SER A 176 -3.02 -6.95 6.12
N PHE A 177 -3.07 -7.40 4.86
CA PHE A 177 -2.73 -6.56 3.71
C PHE A 177 -3.62 -5.31 3.64
N ILE A 178 -4.93 -5.46 3.82
CA ILE A 178 -5.87 -4.34 3.79
C ILE A 178 -5.64 -3.39 4.98
N GLN A 179 -5.41 -3.92 6.18
CA GLN A 179 -5.08 -3.10 7.35
C GLN A 179 -3.82 -2.25 7.12
N ASP A 180 -2.76 -2.86 6.59
CA ASP A 180 -1.52 -2.15 6.28
C ASP A 180 -1.71 -1.15 5.13
N SER A 181 -2.56 -1.47 4.17
CA SER A 181 -2.78 -0.64 2.98
C SER A 181 -3.87 0.43 3.15
N THR A 182 -4.66 0.42 4.22
CA THR A 182 -5.62 1.49 4.52
C THR A 182 -4.94 2.86 4.57
N GLY A 183 -5.63 3.86 4.00
CA GLY A 183 -5.16 5.24 3.89
C GLY A 183 -4.94 5.70 2.45
N ALA A 184 -4.41 6.91 2.28
CA ALA A 184 -4.17 7.53 0.98
C ALA A 184 -2.77 7.24 0.43
N TRP A 185 -2.73 7.01 -0.88
CA TRP A 185 -1.54 6.68 -1.65
C TRP A 185 -1.44 7.55 -2.90
N LEU A 186 -0.25 8.05 -3.18
CA LEU A 186 0.05 8.98 -4.26
C LEU A 186 0.93 8.33 -5.31
N TYR A 187 0.49 8.36 -6.56
CA TYR A 187 1.36 8.23 -7.73
C TYR A 187 1.43 9.58 -8.45
N GLU A 188 2.62 9.97 -8.91
CA GLU A 188 2.82 11.24 -9.62
C GLU A 188 3.84 11.07 -10.75
N ASP A 189 3.44 11.46 -11.96
CA ASP A 189 4.33 11.65 -13.10
C ASP A 189 4.29 13.13 -13.52
N LYS A 190 5.28 13.86 -13.02
CA LYS A 190 5.44 15.31 -13.29
C LYS A 190 5.73 15.63 -14.75
N THR A 191 6.24 14.68 -15.53
CA THR A 191 6.55 14.92 -16.94
C THR A 191 5.28 15.04 -17.76
N ASN A 192 4.29 14.22 -17.43
CA ASN A 192 3.01 14.15 -18.13
C ASN A 192 1.87 14.85 -17.37
N ASN A 193 2.18 15.53 -16.24
CA ASN A 193 1.22 16.16 -15.34
C ASN A 193 0.12 15.19 -14.87
N ILE A 194 0.51 13.94 -14.58
CA ILE A 194 -0.40 12.93 -14.03
C ILE A 194 -0.22 12.88 -12.53
N LYS A 195 -1.33 12.89 -11.79
CA LYS A 195 -1.35 12.68 -10.36
C LYS A 195 -2.54 11.81 -10.00
N VAL A 196 -2.29 10.80 -9.18
CA VAL A 196 -3.29 9.83 -8.75
C VAL A 196 -3.30 9.76 -7.24
N VAL A 197 -4.49 9.85 -6.65
CA VAL A 197 -4.74 9.52 -5.25
C VAL A 197 -5.58 8.25 -5.21
N LEU A 198 -5.00 7.18 -4.67
CA LEU A 198 -5.71 5.96 -4.31
C LEU A 198 -5.97 5.99 -2.81
N TYR A 199 -7.23 6.05 -2.41
CA TYR A 199 -7.66 5.83 -1.04
C TYR A 199 -8.18 4.42 -0.88
N ILE A 200 -7.59 3.66 0.03
CA ILE A 200 -8.09 2.37 0.49
C ILE A 200 -8.78 2.62 1.83
N GLU A 201 -10.11 2.53 1.85
CA GLU A 201 -10.93 2.75 3.04
C GLU A 201 -10.77 1.61 4.05
N GLY A 202 -10.48 0.42 3.55
CA GLY A 202 -10.37 -0.81 4.33
C GLY A 202 -11.37 -1.86 3.87
N LYS A 203 -11.50 -2.92 4.68
CA LYS A 203 -12.38 -4.05 4.38
C LYS A 203 -13.84 -3.59 4.35
N ALA A 204 -14.56 -3.95 3.29
CA ALA A 204 -15.97 -3.63 3.19
C ALA A 204 -16.81 -4.44 4.21
N PRO A 205 -17.87 -3.87 4.79
CA PRO A 205 -18.78 -4.61 5.66
C PRO A 205 -19.47 -5.75 4.88
N ASN A 206 -19.40 -6.97 5.43
CA ASN A 206 -19.82 -8.23 4.80
C ASN A 206 -21.21 -8.18 4.11
N SER A 207 -21.26 -8.40 2.80
CA SER A 207 -22.47 -8.87 2.08
C SER A 207 -22.28 -10.19 1.33
N SER A 208 -21.05 -10.72 1.26
CA SER A 208 -20.71 -11.99 0.61
C SER A 208 -19.57 -12.71 1.36
N ASP A 209 -19.38 -14.01 1.10
CA ASP A 209 -18.23 -14.79 1.59
C ASP A 209 -16.88 -14.33 0.98
N LEU A 210 -16.92 -13.38 0.03
CA LEU A 210 -15.73 -12.83 -0.61
C LEU A 210 -15.19 -11.65 0.17
N ASN A 211 -13.91 -11.72 0.52
CA ASN A 211 -13.18 -10.61 1.10
C ASN A 211 -12.93 -9.52 0.06
N VAL A 212 -13.51 -8.35 0.28
CA VAL A 212 -13.35 -7.16 -0.56
C VAL A 212 -13.02 -5.92 0.26
N PHE A 213 -12.37 -4.96 -0.36
CA PHE A 213 -12.06 -3.66 0.22
C PHE A 213 -12.70 -2.54 -0.60
N ASN A 214 -13.12 -1.48 0.10
CA ASN A 214 -13.60 -0.26 -0.52
C ASN A 214 -12.42 0.61 -0.93
N PHE A 215 -12.53 1.25 -2.09
CA PHE A 215 -11.54 2.19 -2.57
C PHE A 215 -12.19 3.41 -3.24
N THR A 216 -11.45 4.51 -3.24
CA THR A 216 -11.67 5.66 -4.11
C THR A 216 -10.37 5.96 -4.86
N PHE A 217 -10.42 6.00 -6.18
CA PHE A 217 -9.28 6.27 -7.06
C PHE A 217 -9.56 7.55 -7.82
N GLY A 218 -8.78 8.61 -7.59
CA GLY A 218 -8.87 9.86 -8.34
C GLY A 218 -7.63 10.07 -9.18
N GLN A 219 -7.80 10.34 -10.47
CA GLN A 219 -6.71 10.59 -11.40
C GLN A 219 -6.93 11.88 -12.16
N ILE A 220 -5.88 12.71 -12.21
CA ILE A 220 -5.81 13.86 -13.11
C ILE A 220 -4.79 13.63 -14.23
N GLY A 221 -5.06 14.23 -15.38
CA GLY A 221 -4.24 14.15 -16.58
C GLY A 221 -4.97 14.67 -17.81
N ALA A 222 -4.23 14.89 -18.89
CA ALA A 222 -4.81 15.26 -20.18
C ALA A 222 -5.64 14.08 -20.74
N ALA A 223 -6.88 14.35 -21.13
CA ALA A 223 -7.77 13.34 -21.69
C ALA A 223 -7.21 12.70 -22.98
N ASP A 224 -7.55 11.44 -23.18
CA ASP A 224 -7.23 10.67 -24.39
C ASP A 224 -8.43 9.82 -24.84
N ASP A 225 -8.20 8.90 -25.79
CA ASP A 225 -9.27 8.06 -26.33
C ASP A 225 -9.82 7.05 -25.31
N SER A 226 -9.10 6.79 -24.21
CA SER A 226 -9.46 5.80 -23.18
C SER A 226 -10.04 6.46 -21.93
N GLY A 227 -9.76 7.73 -21.66
CA GLY A 227 -10.25 8.36 -20.45
C GLY A 227 -9.94 9.84 -20.28
N GLN A 228 -10.32 10.35 -19.11
CA GLN A 228 -10.19 11.75 -18.74
C GLN A 228 -9.97 11.90 -17.23
N SER A 229 -9.63 13.12 -16.78
CA SER A 229 -9.55 13.42 -15.34
C SER A 229 -10.90 13.12 -14.67
N GLY A 230 -10.88 12.33 -13.60
CA GLY A 230 -12.08 11.85 -12.93
C GLY A 230 -11.75 10.86 -11.83
N ILE A 231 -12.76 10.08 -11.44
CA ILE A 231 -12.68 9.17 -10.30
C ILE A 231 -13.29 7.80 -10.60
N GLU A 232 -12.89 6.84 -9.79
CA GLU A 232 -13.56 5.55 -9.59
C GLU A 232 -13.83 5.37 -8.10
N GLN A 233 -14.99 4.83 -7.75
CA GLN A 233 -15.30 4.38 -6.39
C GLN A 233 -15.98 3.02 -6.46
N GLY A 234 -15.55 2.10 -5.61
CA GLY A 234 -16.22 0.80 -5.51
C GLY A 234 -15.45 -0.21 -4.69
N GLN A 235 -15.64 -1.47 -5.04
CA GLN A 235 -15.11 -2.62 -4.32
C GLN A 235 -14.23 -3.50 -5.20
N LEU A 236 -13.12 -3.96 -4.64
CA LEU A 236 -12.23 -4.94 -5.26
C LEU A 236 -11.96 -6.09 -4.30
N SER A 237 -11.84 -7.31 -4.83
CA SER A 237 -11.21 -8.41 -4.11
C SER A 237 -9.71 -8.42 -4.38
N TRP A 238 -8.95 -8.97 -3.44
CA TRP A 238 -7.50 -9.12 -3.52
C TRP A 238 -7.09 -10.56 -3.24
N ASN A 239 -6.36 -11.18 -4.15
CA ASN A 239 -5.93 -12.56 -4.03
C ASN A 239 -4.63 -12.66 -3.21
N ALA A 240 -4.72 -13.27 -2.02
CA ALA A 240 -3.62 -13.43 -1.08
C ALA A 240 -2.39 -14.21 -1.59
N VAL A 241 -2.53 -14.95 -2.69
CA VAL A 241 -1.47 -15.83 -3.21
C VAL A 241 -0.67 -15.17 -4.35
N ASN A 242 -1.25 -14.19 -5.05
CA ASN A 242 -0.60 -13.56 -6.21
C ASN A 242 -0.77 -12.03 -6.27
N GLY A 243 -1.58 -11.44 -5.39
CA GLY A 243 -1.87 -10.02 -5.33
C GLY A 243 -2.82 -9.52 -6.42
N ASN A 244 -3.41 -10.42 -7.22
CA ASN A 244 -4.32 -10.03 -8.29
C ASN A 244 -5.57 -9.38 -7.71
N LEU A 245 -5.99 -8.31 -8.37
CA LEU A 245 -7.26 -7.64 -8.11
C LEU A 245 -8.35 -8.28 -8.97
N SER A 246 -9.58 -8.32 -8.46
CA SER A 246 -10.73 -8.73 -9.26
C SER A 246 -11.94 -7.89 -8.90
N ARG A 247 -12.67 -7.46 -9.94
CA ARG A 247 -13.94 -6.78 -9.76
C ARG A 247 -15.02 -7.80 -9.43
N ILE A 248 -15.78 -7.51 -8.39
CA ILE A 248 -16.94 -8.31 -7.99
C ILE A 248 -18.25 -7.79 -8.59
N GLN A 249 -18.28 -6.51 -8.96
CA GLN A 249 -19.38 -5.80 -9.57
C GLN A 249 -18.85 -4.55 -10.31
N ASP A 250 -19.73 -3.87 -11.04
CA ASP A 250 -19.43 -2.57 -11.61
C ASP A 250 -19.14 -1.55 -10.49
N PHE A 251 -18.27 -0.59 -10.78
CA PHE A 251 -17.93 0.47 -9.83
C PHE A 251 -19.15 1.36 -9.58
N GLU A 252 -19.30 1.78 -8.33
CA GLU A 252 -20.41 2.64 -7.88
C GLU A 252 -20.34 4.00 -8.55
N VAL A 253 -19.10 4.49 -8.75
CA VAL A 253 -18.79 5.69 -9.50
C VAL A 253 -17.65 5.38 -10.46
N ASP A 254 -17.78 5.80 -11.71
CA ASP A 254 -16.72 5.79 -12.72
C ASP A 254 -16.94 6.98 -13.65
N THR A 255 -16.06 7.97 -13.57
CA THR A 255 -16.14 9.21 -14.38
C THR A 255 -14.90 9.45 -15.23
N ASN A 256 -13.91 8.54 -15.15
CA ASN A 256 -12.62 8.65 -15.84
C ASN A 256 -12.46 7.67 -17.01
N GLY A 257 -13.42 6.79 -17.27
CA GLY A 257 -13.46 5.97 -18.48
C GLY A 257 -12.80 4.60 -18.26
N GLU A 258 -11.67 4.35 -18.92
CA GLU A 258 -10.88 3.13 -18.75
C GLU A 258 -9.60 3.36 -17.92
N TRP A 259 -9.41 4.55 -17.34
CA TRP A 259 -8.21 4.90 -16.56
C TRP A 259 -8.30 4.35 -15.13
N GLY A 260 -7.33 3.55 -14.70
CA GLY A 260 -7.27 3.08 -13.31
C GLY A 260 -7.70 1.63 -13.20
N PHE A 261 -8.55 1.29 -12.24
CA PHE A 261 -9.03 -0.08 -12.13
C PHE A 261 -10.14 -0.39 -13.13
N SER A 262 -10.71 0.62 -13.81
CA SER A 262 -11.78 0.59 -14.82
C SER A 262 -11.38 -0.01 -16.17
N ASN A 263 -10.08 -0.19 -16.43
CA ASN A 263 -9.61 -0.85 -17.65
C ASN A 263 -10.08 -2.32 -17.76
N PRO A 264 -10.93 -2.66 -18.75
CA PRO A 264 -11.49 -4.02 -18.86
C PRO A 264 -10.51 -5.05 -19.41
N SER A 265 -9.41 -4.61 -20.03
CA SER A 265 -8.49 -5.49 -20.76
C SER A 265 -7.19 -5.79 -20.01
N ALA A 266 -6.96 -5.17 -18.86
CA ALA A 266 -5.71 -5.30 -18.13
C ALA A 266 -5.83 -6.24 -16.93
N ALA A 267 -4.94 -7.22 -16.85
CA ALA A 267 -4.70 -7.93 -15.60
C ALA A 267 -4.11 -6.95 -14.58
N ALA A 268 -4.79 -6.80 -13.44
CA ALA A 268 -4.45 -5.86 -12.39
C ALA A 268 -3.95 -6.60 -11.14
N SER A 269 -2.91 -6.08 -10.49
CA SER A 269 -2.48 -6.54 -9.16
C SER A 269 -2.01 -5.38 -8.29
N LEU A 270 -2.13 -5.55 -6.98
CA LEU A 270 -1.65 -4.59 -5.99
C LEU A 270 -0.80 -5.35 -4.96
N GLN A 271 0.40 -4.87 -4.69
CA GLN A 271 1.36 -5.53 -3.82
C GLN A 271 2.10 -4.49 -2.96
N TYR A 272 2.70 -4.92 -1.84
CA TYR A 272 3.70 -4.08 -1.16
C TYR A 272 4.85 -3.76 -2.12
N GLY A 273 5.37 -2.53 -2.03
CA GLY A 273 6.56 -2.15 -2.76
C GLY A 273 7.85 -2.61 -2.10
N SER A 274 8.95 -2.54 -2.87
CA SER A 274 10.28 -2.88 -2.38
C SER A 274 10.85 -1.87 -1.38
N THR A 275 10.25 -0.69 -1.31
CA THR A 275 10.56 0.37 -0.33
C THR A 275 9.45 0.50 0.71
N ALA A 276 9.80 0.96 1.91
CA ALA A 276 8.83 1.21 2.95
C ALA A 276 7.81 2.26 2.49
N ASP A 277 6.58 2.16 2.97
CA ASP A 277 5.49 3.08 2.65
C ASP A 277 5.23 3.21 1.14
N THR A 278 5.37 2.09 0.41
CA THR A 278 4.98 2.02 -1.01
C THR A 278 4.08 0.83 -1.31
N LEU A 279 3.15 1.05 -2.23
CA LEU A 279 2.41 0.01 -2.93
C LEU A 279 2.82 0.00 -4.40
N VAL A 280 2.71 -1.15 -5.05
CA VAL A 280 2.91 -1.30 -6.48
C VAL A 280 1.62 -1.81 -7.10
N PHE A 281 0.98 -0.94 -7.88
CA PHE A 281 -0.10 -1.32 -8.78
C PHE A 281 0.52 -1.77 -10.11
N LYS A 282 0.16 -2.96 -10.59
CA LYS A 282 0.56 -3.44 -11.91
C LYS A 282 -0.66 -3.58 -12.78
N GLU A 283 -0.52 -3.12 -14.01
CA GLU A 283 -1.54 -3.17 -15.04
C GLU A 283 -0.90 -3.74 -16.32
N GLY A 284 -1.18 -5.01 -16.62
CA GLY A 284 -0.44 -5.73 -17.67
C GLY A 284 1.08 -5.74 -17.39
N ASP A 285 1.87 -5.21 -18.32
CA ASP A 285 3.33 -5.09 -18.19
C ASP A 285 3.79 -3.79 -17.50
N GLN A 286 2.86 -2.89 -17.18
CA GLN A 286 3.17 -1.61 -16.53
C GLN A 286 3.14 -1.76 -15.00
N SER A 287 3.95 -0.94 -14.33
CA SER A 287 4.04 -0.91 -12.87
C SER A 287 4.09 0.53 -12.39
N PHE A 288 3.23 0.85 -11.45
CA PHE A 288 3.06 2.18 -10.87
C PHE A 288 3.34 2.09 -9.37
N SER A 289 4.38 2.80 -8.91
CA SER A 289 4.76 2.82 -7.50
C SER A 289 4.07 3.98 -6.80
N PHE A 290 3.10 3.63 -5.97
CA PHE A 290 2.39 4.56 -5.12
C PHE A 290 3.13 4.74 -3.80
N LYS A 291 3.20 5.97 -3.30
CA LYS A 291 3.79 6.33 -2.01
C LYS A 291 2.70 6.73 -1.04
N ARG A 292 2.80 6.33 0.22
CA ARG A 292 1.84 6.77 1.24
C ARG A 292 1.81 8.31 1.32
N VAL A 293 0.61 8.88 1.37
CA VAL A 293 0.44 10.32 1.60
C VAL A 293 0.73 10.60 3.07
N ASN A 294 1.68 11.49 3.33
CA ASN A 294 2.08 11.84 4.69
C ASN A 294 1.11 12.84 5.31
N ASN A 295 0.59 12.48 6.47
CA ASN A 295 -0.17 13.37 7.33
C ASN A 295 0.77 14.23 8.19
N ILE A 296 0.75 15.55 7.99
CA ILE A 296 1.57 16.48 8.77
C ILE A 296 0.76 17.04 9.94
N SER A 297 1.20 16.74 11.16
CA SER A 297 0.54 17.21 12.38
C SER A 297 0.47 18.74 12.44
N GLY A 298 -0.69 19.28 12.78
CA GLY A 298 -0.94 20.72 12.87
C GLY A 298 -1.00 21.47 11.53
N SER A 299 -0.95 20.75 10.39
CA SER A 299 -1.03 21.32 9.03
C SER A 299 -2.18 20.70 8.25
N LEU A 300 -2.74 21.41 7.26
CA LEU A 300 -3.70 20.81 6.32
C LEU A 300 -3.06 19.74 5.43
N ALA A 301 -1.73 19.73 5.27
CA ALA A 301 -1.06 18.70 4.48
C ALA A 301 -1.38 17.28 5.01
N GLY A 302 -1.91 16.45 4.12
CA GLY A 302 -2.52 15.15 4.45
C GLY A 302 -3.84 14.93 3.71
N SER A 303 -4.50 13.82 4.02
CA SER A 303 -5.78 13.42 3.43
C SER A 303 -6.91 13.50 4.45
N TRP A 304 -8.07 13.95 3.99
CA TRP A 304 -9.21 14.36 4.81
C TRP A 304 -10.51 13.91 4.17
N GLN A 305 -11.46 13.41 4.96
CA GLN A 305 -12.79 13.01 4.46
C GLN A 305 -13.92 13.68 5.25
N SER A 306 -15.01 14.01 4.57
CA SER A 306 -16.28 14.45 5.15
C SER A 306 -17.44 13.97 4.29
N GLY A 307 -18.13 12.90 4.70
CA GLY A 307 -19.17 12.30 3.87
C GLY A 307 -18.59 11.77 2.56
N SER A 308 -19.10 12.25 1.43
CA SER A 308 -18.64 11.91 0.07
C SER A 308 -17.45 12.74 -0.43
N GLN A 309 -16.95 13.68 0.38
CA GLN A 309 -15.82 14.54 0.02
C GLN A 309 -14.51 14.01 0.57
N LEU A 310 -13.50 13.91 -0.29
CA LEU A 310 -12.13 13.59 0.05
C LEU A 310 -11.22 14.71 -0.43
N ALA A 311 -10.40 15.26 0.44
CA ALA A 311 -9.43 16.29 0.11
C ALA A 311 -8.03 15.83 0.50
N THR A 312 -7.09 15.86 -0.44
CA THR A 312 -5.67 15.62 -0.19
C THR A 312 -4.88 16.87 -0.51
N PHE A 313 -4.29 17.46 0.53
CA PHE A 313 -3.40 18.62 0.43
C PHE A 313 -1.94 18.16 0.49
N PHE A 314 -1.15 18.53 -0.50
CA PHE A 314 0.26 18.15 -0.58
C PHE A 314 1.16 19.26 -0.01
N SER A 315 2.34 18.86 0.47
CA SER A 315 3.32 19.80 1.04
C SER A 315 3.99 20.70 0.00
N ASP A 316 3.85 20.37 -1.29
CA ASP A 316 4.31 21.21 -2.42
C ASP A 316 3.32 22.32 -2.79
N GLY A 317 2.20 22.44 -2.07
CA GLY A 317 1.16 23.43 -2.32
C GLY A 317 0.14 23.04 -3.39
N SER A 318 0.20 21.82 -3.93
CA SER A 318 -0.86 21.27 -4.78
C SER A 318 -1.93 20.54 -3.95
N TYR A 319 -3.11 20.33 -4.52
CA TYR A 319 -4.16 19.53 -3.88
C TYR A 319 -4.97 18.74 -4.91
N ILE A 320 -5.65 17.70 -4.42
CA ILE A 320 -6.71 16.96 -5.12
C ILE A 320 -7.93 16.94 -4.19
N HIS A 321 -9.08 17.31 -4.73
CA HIS A 321 -10.38 17.15 -4.08
C HIS A 321 -11.21 16.18 -4.92
N ILE A 322 -11.88 15.23 -4.27
CA ILE A 322 -12.73 14.22 -4.88
C ILE A 322 -14.10 14.34 -4.22
N GLU A 323 -15.15 14.40 -5.04
CA GLU A 323 -16.54 14.28 -4.62
C GLU A 323 -17.07 12.98 -5.21
N THR A 324 -17.65 12.11 -4.37
CA THR A 324 -18.17 10.80 -4.83
C THR A 324 -19.69 10.75 -4.95
N ALA A 325 -20.39 11.79 -4.50
CA ALA A 325 -21.84 11.92 -4.65
C ALA A 325 -22.19 13.09 -5.58
N ALA A 326 -23.45 13.17 -6.00
CA ALA A 326 -23.95 14.30 -6.76
C ALA A 326 -25.11 14.99 -6.03
N ASN A 327 -25.17 16.31 -6.11
CA ASN A 327 -26.29 17.13 -5.66
C ASN A 327 -26.53 18.30 -6.62
N ASP A 328 -27.12 19.41 -6.15
CA ASP A 328 -27.59 20.52 -6.98
C ASP A 328 -26.51 21.11 -7.91
N CYS A 329 -25.29 21.35 -7.42
CA CYS A 329 -24.17 21.83 -8.24
C CYS A 329 -22.88 21.00 -8.06
N GLU A 330 -22.87 20.02 -7.16
CA GLU A 330 -21.76 19.09 -6.96
C GLU A 330 -21.99 17.84 -7.82
N TYR A 331 -20.96 17.39 -8.54
CA TYR A 331 -20.99 16.13 -9.29
C TYR A 331 -19.91 15.20 -8.78
N ALA A 332 -20.15 13.89 -8.95
CA ALA A 332 -19.09 12.93 -8.72
C ALA A 332 -17.93 13.20 -9.70
N GLY A 333 -16.73 13.45 -9.18
CA GLY A 333 -15.63 13.97 -9.98
C GLY A 333 -14.43 14.40 -9.16
N ILE A 334 -13.53 15.13 -9.82
CA ILE A 334 -12.24 15.55 -9.24
C ILE A 334 -11.97 17.02 -9.52
N GLU A 335 -11.46 17.72 -8.52
CA GLU A 335 -10.85 19.03 -8.63
C GLU A 335 -9.36 18.93 -8.27
N SER A 336 -8.51 19.65 -8.99
CA SER A 336 -7.11 19.79 -8.64
C SER A 336 -6.57 21.17 -8.96
N GLY A 337 -5.57 21.56 -8.20
CA GLY A 337 -4.94 22.86 -8.36
C GLY A 337 -3.83 23.08 -7.36
N THR A 338 -3.62 24.35 -7.05
CA THR A 338 -2.71 24.80 -6.00
C THR A 338 -3.48 25.55 -4.93
N TYR A 339 -3.03 25.45 -3.69
CA TYR A 339 -3.69 26.08 -2.55
C TYR A 339 -2.70 26.89 -1.71
N THR A 340 -3.25 27.81 -0.93
CA THR A 340 -2.55 28.47 0.18
C THR A 340 -3.35 28.23 1.45
N ALA A 341 -2.65 27.91 2.53
CA ALA A 341 -3.25 27.71 3.85
C ALA A 341 -2.40 28.37 4.92
N ALA A 342 -2.86 29.49 5.48
CA ALA A 342 -2.14 30.21 6.51
C ALA A 342 -3.09 31.00 7.41
N ASN A 343 -2.76 31.10 8.70
CA ASN A 343 -3.51 31.91 9.67
C ASN A 343 -5.02 31.62 9.70
N GLY A 344 -5.40 30.34 9.54
CA GLY A 344 -6.80 29.91 9.51
C GLY A 344 -7.57 30.27 8.23
N SER A 345 -6.88 30.70 7.17
CA SER A 345 -7.47 30.93 5.84
C SER A 345 -6.92 29.93 4.83
N LEU A 346 -7.82 29.25 4.13
CA LEU A 346 -7.57 28.29 3.05
C LEU A 346 -8.13 28.88 1.75
N LYS A 347 -7.35 28.86 0.67
CA LYS A 347 -7.75 29.42 -0.62
C LYS A 347 -7.09 28.69 -1.78
N ALA A 348 -7.82 28.49 -2.88
CA ALA A 348 -7.23 28.11 -4.16
C ALA A 348 -6.33 29.24 -4.73
N ALA A 349 -5.06 28.91 -4.99
CA ALA A 349 -4.09 29.79 -5.65
C ALA A 349 -4.12 29.66 -7.18
N GLY A 350 -4.68 28.56 -7.69
CA GLY A 350 -4.93 28.31 -9.09
C GLY A 350 -5.59 26.93 -9.27
N PHE A 351 -6.32 26.75 -10.36
CA PHE A 351 -7.00 25.50 -10.68
C PHE A 351 -6.40 24.88 -11.96
N ALA A 352 -6.46 23.56 -12.07
CA ALA A 352 -5.96 22.79 -13.21
C ALA A 352 -7.06 21.95 -13.86
N TYR A 353 -7.78 21.18 -13.03
CA TYR A 353 -8.91 20.35 -13.46
C TYR A 353 -10.04 20.53 -12.46
N ASP A 354 -11.27 20.54 -12.96
CA ASP A 354 -12.50 20.52 -12.18
C ASP A 354 -13.55 19.78 -13.02
N THR A 355 -14.01 18.64 -12.49
CA THR A 355 -15.09 17.83 -13.06
C THR A 355 -16.22 17.58 -12.07
N ASN A 356 -16.15 18.19 -10.89
CA ASN A 356 -17.10 18.03 -9.79
C ASN A 356 -17.94 19.30 -9.52
N GLY A 357 -17.81 20.34 -10.36
CA GLY A 357 -18.76 21.45 -10.40
C GLY A 357 -18.44 22.53 -9.37
N CYS A 358 -19.30 22.70 -8.36
CA CYS A 358 -19.09 23.68 -7.29
C CYS A 358 -18.39 23.07 -6.05
N ALA A 359 -18.07 21.76 -6.07
CA ALA A 359 -17.47 21.08 -4.93
C ALA A 359 -15.96 21.33 -4.86
N GLY A 360 -15.46 21.77 -3.70
CA GLY A 360 -14.03 21.93 -3.47
C GLY A 360 -13.64 23.37 -3.17
N LEU A 361 -12.51 23.82 -3.72
CA LEU A 361 -12.00 25.18 -3.52
C LEU A 361 -12.28 26.12 -4.70
N VAL A 362 -12.78 25.57 -5.81
CA VAL A 362 -13.00 26.27 -7.06
C VAL A 362 -14.40 25.98 -7.54
N ASP A 363 -15.10 27.02 -7.96
CA ASP A 363 -16.35 26.86 -8.71
C ASP A 363 -16.10 27.24 -10.17
N SER A 364 -15.89 26.22 -11.01
CA SER A 364 -15.67 26.41 -12.44
C SER A 364 -16.95 26.68 -13.24
N SER A 365 -18.13 26.70 -12.61
CA SER A 365 -19.38 27.08 -13.29
C SER A 365 -19.44 28.57 -13.64
N TYR A 366 -18.63 29.41 -12.98
CA TYR A 366 -18.48 30.83 -13.28
C TYR A 366 -17.45 31.12 -14.37
N ASN A 367 -17.58 32.27 -15.03
CA ASN A 367 -16.60 32.77 -16.00
C ASN A 367 -16.18 34.22 -15.68
N PRO A 368 -14.95 34.45 -15.18
CA PRO A 368 -13.94 33.45 -14.84
C PRO A 368 -14.35 32.58 -13.64
N PRO A 369 -13.77 31.37 -13.47
CA PRO A 369 -14.00 30.52 -12.29
C PRO A 369 -13.82 31.26 -10.97
N SER A 370 -14.65 30.95 -9.99
CA SER A 370 -14.50 31.49 -8.63
C SER A 370 -13.40 30.74 -7.89
N LEU A 371 -12.49 31.47 -7.26
CA LEU A 371 -11.46 30.91 -6.39
C LEU A 371 -11.81 31.24 -4.93
N ASP A 372 -12.46 30.29 -4.28
CA ASP A 372 -13.14 30.52 -3.02
C ASP A 372 -12.14 30.59 -1.87
N THR A 373 -12.56 31.29 -0.81
CA THR A 373 -11.77 31.45 0.42
C THR A 373 -12.55 30.91 1.59
N PHE A 374 -11.92 30.00 2.30
CA PHE A 374 -12.48 29.29 3.44
C PHE A 374 -11.72 29.68 4.70
N SER A 375 -12.42 29.67 5.82
CA SER A 375 -11.76 29.59 7.12
C SER A 375 -11.51 28.12 7.47
N TYR A 376 -10.42 27.84 8.17
CA TYR A 376 -10.17 26.50 8.69
C TYR A 376 -9.58 26.50 10.10
N LEU A 377 -9.91 25.48 10.88
CA LEU A 377 -9.35 25.22 12.19
C LEU A 377 -9.02 23.72 12.33
N ILE A 378 -7.76 23.39 12.62
CA ILE A 378 -7.32 22.01 12.86
C ILE A 378 -7.37 21.71 14.36
N ASN A 379 -7.98 20.60 14.73
CA ASN A 379 -7.99 20.06 16.08
C ASN A 379 -7.62 18.57 16.06
N GLY A 380 -6.33 18.26 16.14
CA GLY A 380 -5.82 16.90 16.06
C GLY A 380 -6.11 16.26 14.70
N SER A 381 -6.95 15.22 14.70
CA SER A 381 -7.37 14.50 13.49
C SER A 381 -8.60 15.11 12.81
N THR A 382 -9.17 16.21 13.30
CA THR A 382 -10.28 16.91 12.63
C THR A 382 -9.87 18.28 12.12
N ALA A 383 -10.50 18.70 11.03
CA ALA A 383 -10.43 20.06 10.52
C ALA A 383 -11.85 20.57 10.30
N VAL A 384 -12.16 21.73 10.87
CA VAL A 384 -13.40 22.45 10.59
C VAL A 384 -13.10 23.42 9.46
N ILE A 385 -13.78 23.28 8.32
CA ILE A 385 -13.63 24.15 7.14
C ILE A 385 -14.98 24.82 6.88
N GLN A 386 -14.96 26.13 6.66
CA GLN A 386 -16.18 26.91 6.46
C GLN A 386 -16.00 27.91 5.32
N TYR A 387 -16.91 27.84 4.36
CA TYR A 387 -17.08 28.87 3.34
C TYR A 387 -17.99 29.98 3.87
N GLU A 388 -17.48 31.21 3.93
CA GLU A 388 -18.20 32.42 4.35
C GLU A 388 -19.34 32.21 5.39
N ASN A 389 -20.60 32.29 4.95
CA ASN A 389 -21.81 32.24 5.77
C ASN A 389 -22.49 30.85 5.72
N GLU A 390 -21.85 29.85 5.15
CA GLU A 390 -22.35 28.48 5.13
C GLU A 390 -22.07 27.76 6.45
N ASP A 391 -22.77 26.66 6.66
CA ASP A 391 -22.52 25.81 7.82
C ASP A 391 -21.12 25.18 7.72
N PRO A 392 -20.33 25.18 8.81
CA PRO A 392 -19.00 24.60 8.81
C PRO A 392 -19.07 23.08 8.61
N ARG A 393 -18.18 22.53 7.79
CA ARG A 393 -18.01 21.10 7.59
C ARG A 393 -16.84 20.58 8.41
N VAL A 394 -17.02 19.39 8.99
CA VAL A 394 -15.98 18.72 9.79
C VAL A 394 -15.37 17.60 8.97
N PHE A 395 -14.11 17.76 8.62
CA PHE A 395 -13.31 16.76 7.98
C PHE A 395 -12.53 15.95 9.00
N THR A 396 -12.44 14.64 8.79
CA THR A 396 -11.60 13.72 9.58
C THR A 396 -10.42 13.29 8.74
N ARG A 397 -9.22 13.37 9.32
CA ARG A 397 -7.98 12.90 8.72
C ARG A 397 -7.96 11.38 8.68
N PHE A 398 -7.48 10.81 7.59
CA PHE A 398 -7.31 9.36 7.41
C PHE A 398 -5.93 9.00 6.86
#